data_AF-A7SBX5-F1
#
_entry.id   AF-A7SBX5-F1
#
_cell.length_a   1.000
_cell.length_b   1.000
_cell.length_c   1.000
_cell.angle_alpha   90.00
_cell.angle_beta   90.00
_cell.angle_gamma   90.00
#
_symmetry.space_group_name_H-M   'P 1'
#
loop_
_entity.id
_entity.type
_entity.pdbx_description
1 polymer ?
#
loop_
_entity_poly.entity_id
_entity_poly.type
_entity_poly.pdbx_seq_one_letter_code
_entity_poly.pdbx_strand_id
1 'polypeptide(L)'
;PLAAPNGLQGAAINSTSIRVQWSPIPDSQLQGPLRGYNISYDPVNQEPVLVTVPTSTTMVVIHGLMKYTTYRLKIYGVSNDQEMGPESFYINVTTQQDAPSAAPESIQANIINSTSVRIYWEPPVNTEQNGIILGYKI
;
A
#
# COMPACT_ATOMS: atom_id res chain seq x y z
N PRO A 1 -16.89 9.98 17.74
CA PRO A 1 -16.89 8.72 18.54
C PRO A 1 -15.84 8.82 19.66
N LEU A 2 -15.99 8.10 20.77
CA LEU A 2 -15.02 8.16 21.89
C LEU A 2 -13.82 7.24 21.71
N ALA A 3 -13.94 6.23 20.85
CA ALA A 3 -12.91 5.24 20.59
C ALA A 3 -12.74 5.02 19.08
N ALA A 4 -11.57 4.52 18.70
CA ALA A 4 -11.27 4.12 17.34
C ALA A 4 -11.88 2.74 17.02
N PRO A 5 -12.09 2.40 15.75
CA PRO A 5 -12.43 1.03 15.35
C PRO A 5 -11.33 0.05 15.78
N ASN A 6 -11.73 -1.12 16.24
CA ASN A 6 -10.81 -2.15 16.72
C ASN A 6 -10.50 -3.17 15.63
N GLY A 7 -9.44 -3.95 15.83
CA GLY A 7 -9.15 -5.11 14.98
C GLY A 7 -8.79 -4.76 13.54
N LEU A 8 -8.17 -3.60 13.31
CA LEU A 8 -7.68 -3.19 11.99
C LEU A 8 -6.70 -4.24 11.47
N GLN A 9 -7.02 -4.81 10.33
CA GLN A 9 -6.25 -5.82 9.61
C GLN A 9 -6.11 -5.39 8.15
N GLY A 10 -4.98 -5.73 7.56
CA GLY A 10 -4.68 -5.40 6.18
C GLY A 10 -3.86 -6.49 5.52
N ALA A 11 -4.18 -6.79 4.26
CA ALA A 11 -3.50 -7.82 3.48
C ALA A 11 -3.39 -7.39 2.01
N ALA A 12 -2.19 -7.51 1.44
CA ALA A 12 -1.99 -7.27 0.01
C ALA A 12 -2.65 -8.38 -0.81
N ILE A 13 -3.56 -8.00 -1.71
CA ILE A 13 -4.24 -8.94 -2.61
C ILE A 13 -3.37 -9.20 -3.85
N ASN A 14 -2.69 -8.16 -4.34
CA ASN A 14 -1.80 -8.20 -5.50
C ASN A 14 -0.74 -7.08 -5.39
N SER A 15 -0.05 -6.79 -6.48
CA SER A 15 1.00 -5.77 -6.53
C SER A 15 0.49 -4.33 -6.42
N THR A 16 -0.81 -4.07 -6.58
CA THR A 16 -1.38 -2.71 -6.62
C THR A 16 -2.61 -2.53 -5.74
N SER A 17 -2.94 -3.51 -4.89
CA SER A 17 -4.18 -3.49 -4.11
C SER A 17 -4.00 -4.12 -2.72
N ILE A 18 -4.59 -3.47 -1.72
CA ILE A 18 -4.62 -3.93 -0.32
C ILE A 18 -6.06 -4.05 0.15
N ARG A 19 -6.42 -5.19 0.73
CA ARG A 19 -7.66 -5.38 1.49
C ARG A 19 -7.45 -4.83 2.90
N VAL A 20 -8.38 -4.02 3.38
CA VAL A 20 -8.43 -3.50 4.75
C VAL A 20 -9.74 -3.96 5.39
N GLN A 21 -9.67 -4.46 6.62
CA GLN A 21 -10.82 -4.95 7.38
C GLN A 21 -10.71 -4.51 8.84
N TRP A 22 -11.83 -4.25 9.50
CA TRP A 22 -11.89 -3.85 10.91
C TRP A 22 -13.17 -4.35 11.57
N SER A 23 -13.24 -4.21 12.89
CA SER A 23 -14.46 -4.42 13.67
C SER A 23 -15.21 -3.09 13.89
N PRO A 24 -16.55 -3.10 13.87
CA PRO A 24 -17.34 -1.93 14.20
C PRO A 24 -17.01 -1.35 15.58
N ILE A 25 -17.18 -0.05 15.75
CA ILE A 25 -17.12 0.60 17.06
C ILE A 25 -18.38 0.20 17.84
N PRO A 26 -18.27 -0.34 19.05
CA PRO A 26 -19.44 -0.66 19.89
C PRO A 26 -20.29 0.58 20.19
N ASP A 27 -21.61 0.42 20.20
CA ASP A 27 -22.56 1.52 20.45
C ASP A 27 -22.33 2.23 21.80
N SER A 28 -21.83 1.51 22.81
CA SER A 28 -21.48 2.07 24.11
C SER A 28 -20.36 3.11 24.07
N GLN A 29 -19.58 3.16 22.98
CA GLN A 29 -18.48 4.10 22.76
C GLN A 29 -18.85 5.24 21.79
N LEU A 30 -20.12 5.33 21.40
CA LEU A 30 -20.63 6.38 20.54
C LEU A 30 -21.31 7.47 21.38
N GLN A 31 -20.91 8.73 21.17
CA GLN A 31 -21.60 9.91 21.74
C GLN A 31 -22.67 10.50 20.80
N GLY A 32 -23.00 9.78 19.72
CA GLY A 32 -23.92 10.23 18.68
C GLY A 32 -23.92 9.28 17.49
N PRO A 33 -24.69 9.55 16.42
CA PRO A 33 -24.76 8.69 15.26
C PRO A 33 -23.41 8.65 14.54
N LEU A 34 -22.91 7.43 14.33
CA LEU A 34 -21.75 7.19 13.47
C LEU A 34 -22.20 7.36 12.00
N ARG A 35 -21.42 8.11 11.21
CA ARG A 35 -21.70 8.40 9.81
C ARG A 35 -20.85 7.59 8.84
N GLY A 36 -19.69 7.12 9.29
CA GLY A 36 -18.84 6.25 8.49
C GLY A 36 -17.51 5.96 9.17
N TYR A 37 -16.59 5.41 8.38
CA TYR A 37 -15.20 5.25 8.74
C TYR A 37 -14.33 5.96 7.72
N ASN A 38 -13.25 6.57 8.18
CA ASN A 38 -12.17 7.07 7.32
C ASN A 38 -10.98 6.14 7.46
N ILE A 39 -10.47 5.62 6.36
CA ILE A 39 -9.22 4.88 6.29
C ILE A 39 -8.16 5.84 5.77
N SER A 40 -7.09 6.02 6.53
CA SER A 40 -5.90 6.75 6.11
C SER A 40 -4.85 5.77 5.62
N TYR A 41 -4.27 6.04 4.45
CA TYR A 41 -3.16 5.26 3.91
C TYR A 41 -2.10 6.15 3.27
N ASP A 42 -0.84 5.86 3.58
CA ASP A 42 0.34 6.53 3.01
C ASP A 42 1.44 5.50 2.68
N PRO A 43 2.18 5.65 1.58
CA PRO A 43 3.54 5.12 1.52
C PRO A 43 4.31 5.68 2.71
N VAL A 44 5.04 4.84 3.44
CA VAL A 44 5.76 5.28 4.64
C VAL A 44 6.61 6.52 4.32
N ASN A 45 6.36 7.62 5.04
CA ASN A 45 6.99 8.95 4.88
C ASN A 45 6.40 9.86 3.78
N GLN A 46 5.18 9.60 3.32
CA GLN A 46 4.44 10.50 2.44
C GLN A 46 3.17 11.03 3.14
N GLU A 47 2.51 12.00 2.50
CA GLU A 47 1.24 12.53 2.99
C GLU A 47 0.13 11.47 2.89
N PRO A 48 -0.72 11.35 3.92
CA PRO A 48 -1.81 10.38 3.94
C PRO A 48 -2.94 10.74 3.00
N VAL A 49 -3.46 9.71 2.34
CA VAL A 49 -4.70 9.75 1.57
C VAL A 49 -5.83 9.18 2.42
N LEU A 50 -7.00 9.84 2.39
CA LEU A 50 -8.18 9.41 3.13
C LEU A 50 -9.23 8.78 2.21
N VAL A 51 -9.79 7.65 2.65
CA VAL A 51 -10.95 6.98 2.03
C VAL A 51 -12.09 6.94 3.02
N THR A 52 -13.23 7.49 2.66
CA THR A 52 -14.45 7.42 3.47
C THR A 52 -15.32 6.26 3.02
N VAL A 53 -15.80 5.46 3.98
CA VAL A 53 -16.71 4.34 3.75
C VAL A 53 -17.92 4.43 4.67
N PRO A 54 -19.09 3.91 4.26
CA PRO A 54 -20.30 3.94 5.08
C PRO A 54 -20.17 3.01 6.29
N THR A 55 -21.00 3.26 7.33
CA THR A 55 -21.02 2.45 8.56
C THR A 55 -21.44 1.00 8.36
N SER A 56 -22.16 0.69 7.27
CA SER A 56 -22.57 -0.67 6.91
C SER A 56 -21.42 -1.57 6.45
N THR A 57 -20.24 -0.98 6.25
CA THR A 57 -19.07 -1.66 5.69
C THR A 57 -17.97 -1.74 6.72
N THR A 58 -17.38 -2.94 6.83
CA THR A 58 -16.24 -3.24 7.72
C THR A 58 -15.02 -3.73 6.96
N MET A 59 -15.07 -3.67 5.63
CA MET A 59 -14.01 -4.10 4.73
C MET A 59 -14.00 -3.25 3.45
N VAL A 60 -12.82 -2.83 3.01
CA VAL A 60 -12.62 -2.13 1.73
C VAL A 60 -11.37 -2.66 1.03
N VAL A 61 -11.33 -2.53 -0.29
CA VAL A 61 -10.12 -2.77 -1.07
C VAL A 61 -9.63 -1.44 -1.62
N ILE A 62 -8.39 -1.09 -1.30
CA ILE A 62 -7.71 0.09 -1.82
C ILE A 62 -6.95 -0.35 -3.07
N HIS A 63 -7.19 0.32 -4.20
CA HIS A 63 -6.62 0.02 -5.50
C HIS A 63 -5.64 1.12 -5.96
N GLY A 64 -4.88 0.85 -7.02
CA GLY A 64 -4.00 1.85 -7.63
C GLY A 64 -2.76 2.18 -6.80
N LEU A 65 -2.34 1.24 -5.94
CA LEU A 65 -1.15 1.38 -5.10
C LEU A 65 0.13 1.10 -5.89
N MET A 66 1.25 1.66 -5.43
CA MET A 66 2.58 1.39 -5.96
C MET A 66 2.97 -0.06 -5.66
N LYS A 67 3.66 -0.66 -6.63
CA LYS A 67 4.14 -2.04 -6.55
C LYS A 67 5.28 -2.16 -5.55
N TYR A 68 5.35 -3.30 -4.87
CA TYR A 68 6.34 -3.61 -3.85
C TYR A 68 6.66 -2.44 -2.89
N THR A 69 5.60 -1.81 -2.37
CA THR A 69 5.68 -0.62 -1.52
C THR A 69 4.98 -0.87 -0.19
N THR A 70 5.61 -0.46 0.91
CA THR A 70 5.03 -0.54 2.25
C THR A 70 4.13 0.66 2.50
N TYR A 71 2.86 0.37 2.79
CA TYR A 71 1.84 1.33 3.18
C TYR A 71 1.59 1.27 4.68
N ARG A 72 1.49 2.43 5.31
CA ARG A 72 0.96 2.59 6.66
C ARG A 72 -0.54 2.81 6.56
N LEU A 73 -1.32 2.11 7.37
CA LEU A 73 -2.78 2.19 7.40
C LEU A 73 -3.27 2.57 8.79
N LYS A 74 -4.23 3.49 8.88
CA LYS A 74 -4.96 3.87 10.10
C LYS A 74 -6.46 3.94 9.80
N ILE A 75 -7.29 3.81 10.82
CA ILE A 75 -8.74 3.98 10.68
C ILE A 75 -9.31 4.86 11.80
N TYR A 76 -10.34 5.63 11.43
CA TYR A 76 -11.04 6.59 12.27
C TYR A 76 -12.55 6.37 12.14
N GLY A 77 -13.29 6.52 13.23
CA GLY A 77 -14.75 6.66 13.14
C GLY A 77 -15.13 8.09 12.82
N VAL A 78 -16.15 8.29 11.97
CA VAL A 78 -16.63 9.63 11.58
C VAL A 78 -18.00 9.89 12.21
N SER A 79 -18.14 11.00 12.93
CA SER A 79 -19.42 11.44 13.53
C SER A 79 -20.11 12.51 12.67
N ASN A 80 -21.11 13.20 13.24
CA ASN A 80 -21.74 14.36 12.61
C ASN A 80 -20.70 15.42 12.22
N ASP A 81 -21.03 16.24 11.24
CA ASP A 81 -20.18 17.33 10.72
C ASP A 81 -18.82 16.88 10.19
N GLN A 82 -18.70 15.61 9.80
CA GLN A 82 -17.47 14.99 9.28
C GLN A 82 -16.30 14.99 10.28
N GLU A 83 -16.59 15.14 11.58
CA GLU A 83 -15.56 15.10 12.60
C GLU A 83 -14.97 13.69 12.73
N MET A 84 -13.64 13.62 12.66
CA MET A 84 -12.88 12.40 12.84
C MET A 84 -12.70 12.15 14.35
N GLY A 85 -13.08 10.95 14.79
CA GLY A 85 -12.77 10.47 16.13
C GLY A 85 -11.28 10.13 16.30
N PRO A 86 -10.93 9.52 17.46
CA PRO A 86 -9.55 9.11 17.72
C PRO A 86 -9.05 8.09 16.68
N GLU A 87 -7.74 8.11 16.46
CA GLU A 87 -7.08 7.21 15.52
C GLU A 87 -6.87 5.81 16.10
N SER A 88 -7.00 4.79 15.26
CA SER A 88 -6.54 3.44 15.62
C SER A 88 -5.02 3.39 15.68
N PHE A 89 -4.48 2.32 16.28
CA PHE A 89 -3.11 1.93 15.99
C PHE A 89 -2.92 1.73 14.49
N TYR A 90 -1.74 2.07 13.99
CA TYR A 90 -1.41 1.86 12.59
C TYR A 90 -0.92 0.42 12.37
N ILE A 91 -1.13 -0.07 11.16
CA ILE A 91 -0.51 -1.30 10.66
C ILE A 91 0.28 -1.00 9.39
N ASN A 92 1.31 -1.81 9.12
CA ASN A 92 2.06 -1.72 7.88
C ASN A 92 1.72 -2.91 6.98
N VAL A 93 1.48 -2.64 5.70
CA VAL A 93 1.17 -3.66 4.70
C VAL A 93 1.96 -3.36 3.44
N THR A 94 2.73 -4.34 2.96
CA THR A 94 3.53 -4.21 1.73
C THR A 94 2.78 -4.85 0.57
N THR A 95 2.62 -4.10 -0.54
CA THR A 95 2.06 -4.65 -1.78
C THR A 95 2.95 -5.74 -2.35
N GLN A 96 2.38 -6.68 -3.12
CA GLN A 96 3.15 -7.78 -3.67
C GLN A 96 4.16 -7.30 -4.73
N GLN A 97 5.16 -8.13 -4.98
CA GLN A 97 6.08 -7.94 -6.10
C GLN A 97 5.38 -8.19 -7.43
N ASP A 98 5.93 -7.63 -8.50
CA ASP A 98 5.48 -7.82 -9.87
C ASP A 98 6.68 -7.87 -10.82
N ALA A 99 6.44 -8.16 -12.09
CA ALA A 99 7.48 -8.11 -13.11
C ALA A 99 8.08 -6.69 -13.22
N PRO A 100 9.41 -6.57 -13.38
CA PRO A 100 10.03 -5.30 -13.73
C PRO A 100 9.38 -4.71 -14.98
N SER A 101 9.06 -3.42 -14.95
CA SER A 101 8.41 -2.71 -16.06
C SER A 101 9.39 -2.04 -17.02
N ALA A 102 10.68 -2.02 -16.68
CA ALA A 102 11.72 -1.46 -17.51
C ALA A 102 12.88 -2.44 -17.72
N ALA A 103 13.61 -2.22 -18.81
CA ALA A 103 14.80 -2.97 -19.17
C ALA A 103 15.99 -2.56 -18.29
N PRO A 104 17.06 -3.38 -18.21
CA PRO A 104 18.31 -2.98 -17.60
C PRO A 104 18.85 -1.68 -18.22
N GLU A 105 19.44 -0.83 -17.39
CA GLU A 105 20.05 0.42 -17.82
C GLU A 105 21.51 0.22 -18.23
N SER A 106 22.10 1.23 -18.87
CA SER A 106 23.54 1.30 -19.13
C SER A 106 24.12 0.07 -19.83
N ILE A 107 23.40 -0.50 -20.81
CA ILE A 107 23.86 -1.69 -21.56
C ILE A 107 25.10 -1.34 -22.38
N GLN A 108 26.21 -2.02 -22.10
CA GLN A 108 27.48 -1.88 -22.81
C GLN A 108 28.00 -3.25 -23.23
N ALA A 109 28.58 -3.31 -24.44
CA ALA A 109 29.18 -4.53 -24.96
C ALA A 109 30.61 -4.25 -25.43
N ASN A 110 31.55 -5.03 -24.91
CA ASN A 110 32.95 -4.99 -25.28
C ASN A 110 33.34 -6.28 -25.98
N ILE A 111 33.78 -6.20 -27.23
CA ILE A 111 34.29 -7.35 -27.97
C ILE A 111 35.62 -7.77 -27.33
N ILE A 112 35.71 -9.02 -26.91
CA ILE A 112 36.96 -9.60 -26.38
C ILE A 112 37.77 -10.20 -27.52
N ASN A 113 37.13 -10.99 -28.38
CA ASN A 113 37.74 -11.63 -29.56
C ASN A 113 36.67 -12.05 -30.58
N SER A 114 37.05 -12.77 -31.64
CA SER A 114 36.16 -13.21 -32.73
C SER A 114 35.01 -14.13 -32.31
N THR A 115 35.03 -14.67 -31.09
CA THR A 115 34.04 -15.61 -30.55
C THR A 115 33.49 -15.21 -29.18
N SER A 116 33.88 -14.06 -28.64
CA SER A 116 33.53 -13.69 -27.26
C SER A 116 33.29 -12.19 -27.12
N VAL A 117 32.18 -11.87 -26.46
CA VAL A 117 31.77 -10.51 -26.11
C VAL A 117 31.48 -10.47 -24.61
N ARG A 118 31.84 -9.38 -23.96
CA ARG A 118 31.46 -9.09 -22.57
C ARG A 118 30.38 -8.03 -22.54
N ILE A 119 29.31 -8.29 -21.80
CA ILE A 119 28.18 -7.38 -21.66
C ILE A 119 28.11 -6.91 -20.21
N TYR A 120 27.86 -5.62 -20.02
CA TYR A 120 27.63 -4.97 -18.73
C TYR A 120 26.28 -4.25 -18.78
N TRP A 121 25.59 -4.20 -17.64
CA TRP A 121 24.32 -3.48 -17.48
C TRP A 121 24.09 -3.12 -16.02
N GLU A 122 23.18 -2.19 -15.79
CA GLU A 122 22.68 -1.76 -14.48
C GLU A 122 21.22 -2.22 -14.32
N PRO A 123 20.73 -2.44 -13.09
CA PRO A 123 19.32 -2.72 -12.86
C PRO A 123 18.44 -1.53 -13.31
N PRO A 124 17.15 -1.76 -13.62
CA PRO A 124 16.19 -0.68 -13.78
C PRO A 124 16.11 0.17 -12.51
N VAL A 125 15.63 1.41 -12.60
CA VAL A 125 15.37 2.24 -11.41
C VAL A 125 14.39 1.56 -10.46
N ASN A 126 14.53 1.78 -9.14
CA ASN A 126 13.77 1.06 -8.10
C ASN A 126 12.24 1.12 -8.29
N THR A 127 11.71 2.23 -8.78
CA THR A 127 10.27 2.41 -9.06
C THR A 127 9.76 1.55 -10.21
N GLU A 128 10.66 1.06 -11.07
CA GLU A 128 10.34 0.22 -12.23
C GLU A 128 10.76 -1.24 -12.04
N GLN A 129 11.54 -1.55 -11.00
CA GLN A 129 11.85 -2.94 -10.64
C GLN A 129 10.61 -3.71 -10.17
N ASN A 130 9.64 -3.02 -9.56
CA ASN A 130 8.41 -3.59 -9.02
C ASN A 130 8.63 -4.75 -8.03
N GLY A 131 9.81 -4.87 -7.43
CA GLY A 131 10.19 -6.04 -6.64
C GLY A 131 11.69 -6.18 -6.52
N ILE A 132 12.13 -7.36 -6.06
CA ILE A 132 13.54 -7.74 -6.00
C ILE A 132 13.91 -8.38 -7.35
N ILE A 133 14.94 -7.87 -8.01
CA ILE A 133 15.47 -8.48 -9.24
C ILE A 133 16.08 -9.85 -8.91
N LEU A 134 15.54 -10.91 -9.52
CA LEU A 134 15.99 -12.29 -9.32
C LEU A 134 17.10 -12.72 -10.30
N GLY A 135 17.22 -12.04 -11.44
CA GLY A 135 18.22 -12.35 -12.47
C GLY A 135 17.94 -11.67 -13.81
N TYR A 136 18.84 -11.90 -14.77
CA TYR A 136 18.76 -11.36 -16.12
C TYR A 136 18.85 -12.51 -17.14
N LYS A 137 18.19 -12.33 -18.29
CA LYS A 137 18.23 -13.29 -19.41
C LYS A 137 18.95 -12.63 -20.59
N ILE A 138 19.89 -13.36 -21.18
CA ILE A 138 20.79 -12.92 -22.25
C ILE A 138 20.61 -13.85 -23.46
#